data_AF-T1A3D1-F1
#
_entry.id   AF-T1A3D1-F1
#
_cell.length_a   1.000
_cell.length_b   1.000
_cell.length_c   1.000
_cell.angle_alpha   90.00
_cell.angle_beta   90.00
_cell.angle_gamma   90.00
#
_symmetry.space_group_name_H-M   'P 1'
#
loop_
_entity.id
_entity.type
_entity.pdbx_description
1 polymer ?
#
loop_
_entity_poly.entity_id
_entity_poly.type
_entity_poly.pdbx_seq_one_letter_code
_entity_poly.pdbx_strand_id
1 'polypeptide(L)' 'ADAHRFLADFDYQGRELVYCDPPYLHATRSSERRYRFEYEESDHLELLALLKKLPCPVILSGYPSALYDEALVGWRS' A
#
# COMPACT_ATOMS: atom_id res chain seq x y z
N ALA A 1 9.39 9.70 -9.05
CA ALA A 1 7.95 9.76 -9.35
C ALA A 1 7.25 9.25 -8.12
N ASP A 2 6.30 10.01 -7.58
CA ASP A 2 5.57 9.65 -6.38
C ASP A 2 4.40 8.73 -6.75
N ALA A 3 4.42 7.51 -6.24
CA ALA A 3 3.40 6.51 -6.51
C ALA A 3 2.02 6.93 -5.97
N HIS A 4 1.99 7.68 -4.86
CA HIS A 4 0.73 8.16 -4.27
C HIS A 4 0.03 9.11 -5.24
N ARG A 5 0.79 10.03 -5.84
CA ARG A 5 0.26 10.96 -6.82
C ARG A 5 -0.25 10.27 -8.08
N PHE A 6 0.47 9.27 -8.58
CA PHE A 6 0.00 8.49 -9.73
C PHE A 6 -1.33 7.79 -9.43
N LEU A 7 -1.44 7.13 -8.28
CA LEU A 7 -2.65 6.43 -7.88
C LEU A 7 -3.83 7.39 -7.62
N ALA A 8 -3.58 8.62 -7.22
CA ALA A 8 -4.63 9.62 -7.00
C ALA A 8 -5.13 10.24 -8.31
N ASP A 9 -4.23 10.49 -9.27
CA ASP A 9 -4.53 11.24 -10.49
C ASP A 9 -4.92 10.34 -11.68
N PHE A 10 -4.74 9.03 -11.59
CA PHE A 10 -5.04 8.11 -12.69
C PHE A 10 -6.54 7.98 -12.95
N ASP A 11 -6.94 8.04 -14.22
CA ASP A 11 -8.34 7.97 -14.65
C ASP A 11 -8.80 6.50 -14.80
N TYR A 12 -9.11 5.87 -13.67
CA TYR A 12 -9.54 4.47 -13.60
C TYR A 12 -10.89 4.23 -14.30
N GLN A 13 -10.94 3.21 -15.15
CA GLN A 13 -12.16 2.76 -15.83
C GLN A 13 -12.80 1.53 -15.15
N GLY A 14 -12.23 1.06 -14.04
CA GLY A 14 -12.71 -0.05 -13.21
C GLY A 14 -12.33 -1.45 -13.72
N ARG A 15 -11.57 -1.53 -14.82
CA ARG A 15 -11.07 -2.79 -15.40
C ARG A 15 -9.60 -3.04 -15.08
N GLU A 16 -8.94 -2.06 -14.48
CA GLU A 16 -7.55 -2.12 -14.07
C GLU A 16 -7.39 -3.02 -12.84
N LEU A 17 -6.21 -3.62 -12.70
CA LEU A 17 -5.79 -4.29 -11.49
C LEU A 17 -4.54 -3.60 -10.97
N VAL A 18 -4.63 -3.03 -9.77
CA VAL A 18 -3.48 -2.39 -9.13
C VAL A 18 -2.76 -3.42 -8.27
N TYR A 19 -1.50 -3.69 -8.60
CA TYR A 19 -0.59 -4.44 -7.73
C TYR A 19 0.33 -3.47 -7.00
N CYS A 20 0.29 -3.48 -5.67
CA CYS A 20 1.05 -2.58 -4.82
C CYS A 20 2.00 -3.38 -3.92
N ASP A 21 3.30 -3.06 -3.98
CA ASP A 21 4.34 -3.67 -3.15
C ASP A 21 5.15 -2.57 -2.42
N PRO A 22 4.60 -1.98 -1.34
CA PRO A 22 5.24 -0.87 -0.66
C PRO A 22 6.48 -1.31 0.14
N PRO A 23 7.41 -0.38 0.43
CA PRO A 23 8.50 -0.61 1.37
C PRO A 23 7.98 -1.13 2.72
N TYR A 24 8.37 -2.34 3.13
CA TYR A 24 7.82 -2.92 4.37
C TYR A 24 8.30 -2.22 5.64
N LEU A 25 7.41 -2.17 6.64
CA LEU A 25 7.70 -1.70 8.01
C LEU A 25 8.98 -2.35 8.56
N HIS A 26 9.84 -1.54 9.18
CA HIS A 26 11.10 -2.00 9.76
C HIS A 26 10.94 -3.13 10.78
N ALA A 27 9.80 -3.15 11.50
CA ALA A 27 9.53 -4.11 12.57
C ALA A 27 9.38 -5.57 12.08
N THR A 28 9.07 -5.79 10.80
CA THR A 28 8.79 -7.13 10.25
C THR A 28 9.88 -7.65 9.31
N ARG A 29 11.01 -6.94 9.18
CA ARG A 29 12.05 -7.25 8.19
C ARG A 29 13.23 -8.06 8.75
N SER A 30 13.69 -9.04 7.99
CA SER A 30 14.93 -9.81 8.24
C SER A 30 16.15 -9.34 7.43
N SER A 31 16.01 -8.34 6.55
CA SER A 31 17.02 -7.93 5.55
C SER A 31 17.37 -6.44 5.60
N GLU A 32 18.68 -6.13 5.65
CA GLU A 32 19.31 -4.80 5.75
C GLU A 32 19.20 -3.90 4.49
N ARG A 33 18.52 -4.32 3.41
CA ARG A 33 18.37 -3.47 2.21
C ARG A 33 17.47 -2.27 2.48
N ARG A 34 18.04 -1.15 2.90
CA ARG A 34 17.32 0.13 3.02
C ARG A 34 16.67 0.48 1.68
N TYR A 35 15.34 0.60 1.68
CA TYR A 35 14.68 1.26 0.56
C TYR A 35 15.21 2.69 0.50
N ARG A 36 15.38 3.24 -0.70
CA ARG A 36 15.94 4.60 -0.86
C ARG A 36 15.05 5.68 -0.21
N PHE A 37 13.77 5.36 -0.02
CA PHE A 37 12.77 6.15 0.68
C PHE A 37 12.14 5.23 1.74
N GLU A 38 12.30 5.59 3.01
CA GLU A 38 11.68 4.88 4.14
C GLU A 38 10.23 5.38 4.26
N TYR A 39 9.28 4.46 4.38
CA TYR A 39 7.90 4.80 4.69
C TYR A 39 7.76 4.85 6.21
N GLU A 40 7.29 5.99 6.70
CA GLU A 40 6.80 6.09 8.07
C GLU A 40 5.41 5.45 8.17
N GLU A 41 4.95 5.19 9.39
CA GLU A 41 3.60 4.64 9.63
C GLU A 41 2.51 5.51 8.98
N SER A 42 2.69 6.84 8.97
CA SER A 42 1.80 7.79 8.30
C SER A 42 1.74 7.58 6.79
N ASP A 43 2.86 7.30 6.13
CA ASP A 43 2.91 7.07 4.68
C ASP A 43 2.17 5.78 4.32
N HIS A 44 2.30 4.75 5.16
CA HIS A 44 1.53 3.52 5.03
C HIS A 44 0.03 3.78 5.18
N LEU A 45 -0.39 4.55 6.18
CA LEU A 45 -1.81 4.88 6.37
C LEU A 45 -2.38 5.67 5.19
N GLU A 46 -1.64 6.64 4.65
CA GLU A 46 -2.03 7.39 3.46
C GLU A 46 -2.17 6.48 2.23
N LEU A 47 -1.21 5.59 2.01
CA LEU A 47 -1.27 4.60 0.93
C LEU A 47 -2.51 3.71 1.07
N LEU A 48 -2.75 3.13 2.24
CA LEU A 48 -3.88 2.23 2.49
C LEU A 48 -5.22 2.97 2.31
N ALA A 49 -5.31 4.21 2.79
CA ALA A 49 -6.49 5.05 2.59
C ALA A 49 -6.74 5.36 1.11
N LEU A 50 -5.70 5.54 0.32
CA LEU A 50 -5.79 5.76 -1.13
C LEU A 50 -6.24 4.49 -1.85
N LEU A 51 -5.59 3.36 -1.58
CA LEU A 51 -5.90 2.06 -2.20
C LEU A 51 -7.37 1.64 -1.98
N LYS A 52 -7.93 1.92 -0.79
CA LYS A 52 -9.34 1.64 -0.47
C LYS A 52 -10.34 2.48 -1.27
N LYS A 53 -9.92 3.63 -1.82
CA LYS A 53 -10.78 4.53 -2.60
C LYS A 53 -10.73 4.26 -4.10
N LEU A 54 -9.77 3.45 -4.56
CA LEU A 54 -9.64 3.17 -5.98
C LEU A 54 -10.89 2.42 -6.50
N PRO A 55 -11.47 2.83 -7.64
CA PRO A 55 -12.68 2.21 -8.18
C PRO A 55 -12.37 0.92 -8.95
N CYS A 56 -11.28 0.22 -8.60
CA CYS A 56 -10.81 -0.97 -9.29
C CYS A 56 -10.25 -2.01 -8.29
N PRO A 57 -10.15 -3.29 -8.69
CA PRO A 57 -9.48 -4.31 -7.89
C PRO A 57 -8.02 -3.93 -7.52
N VAL A 58 -7.64 -4.23 -6.28
CA VAL A 58 -6.30 -3.98 -5.75
C VAL A 58 -5.76 -5.26 -5.10
N ILE A 59 -4.48 -5.56 -5.36
CA ILE A 59 -3.69 -6.57 -4.66
C ILE A 59 -2.54 -5.83 -3.98
N LEU A 60 -2.41 -6.02 -2.68
CA LEU A 60 -1.35 -5.43 -1.87
C LEU A 60 -0.48 -6.55 -1.31
N SER A 61 0.82 -6.54 -1.63
CA SER A 61 1.80 -7.37 -0.92
C SER A 61 2.25 -6.67 0.35
N GLY A 62 2.27 -7.42 1.45
CA GLY A 62 2.59 -6.91 2.77
C GLY A 62 2.87 -8.06 3.72
N TYR A 63 3.70 -7.82 4.73
CA TYR A 63 3.74 -8.69 5.89
C TYR A 63 2.50 -8.42 6.76
N PRO A 64 1.96 -9.45 7.44
CA PRO A 64 0.94 -9.24 8.46
C PRO A 64 1.46 -8.24 9.49
N SER A 65 0.70 -7.17 9.71
CA SER A 65 1.01 -6.17 10.72
C SER A 65 -0.30 -5.68 11.32
N ALA A 66 -0.30 -5.37 12.62
CA ALA A 66 -1.48 -4.86 13.30
C ALA A 66 -2.07 -3.64 12.58
N LEU A 67 -1.21 -2.77 12.04
CA LEU A 67 -1.60 -1.62 11.23
C LEU A 67 -2.42 -2.03 10.00
N TYR A 68 -1.95 -3.04 9.26
CA TYR A 68 -2.64 -3.50 8.04
C TYR A 68 -3.93 -4.24 8.41
N ASP A 69 -3.91 -5.05 9.46
CA ASP A 69 -5.08 -5.78 9.94
C ASP A 69 -6.21 -4.82 10.35
N GLU A 70 -5.87 -3.72 11.04
CA GLU A 70 -6.83 -2.68 11.43
C GLU A 70 -7.29 -1.82 10.25
N ALA A 71 -6.38 -1.46 9.33
CA ALA A 71 -6.70 -0.59 8.20
C ALA A 71 -7.46 -1.30 7.08
N LEU A 72 -7.21 -2.60 6.86
CA LEU A 72 -7.75 -3.40 5.76
C LEU A 72 -8.88 -4.32 6.19
N VAL A 73 -9.59 -4.00 7.28
CA VAL A 73 -10.79 -4.74 7.70
C VAL A 73 -11.76 -4.92 6.51
N GLY A 74 -12.06 -6.18 6.19
CA GLY A 74 -12.93 -6.56 5.07
C GLY A 74 -12.21 -6.93 3.77
N TRP A 75 -10.89 -6.74 3.68
CA TRP A 75 -10.07 -7.27 2.59
C TRP A 75 -9.87 -8.78 2.77
N ARG A 76 -9.77 -9.50 1.65
CA ARG A 76 -9.46 -10.93 1.66
C ARG A 76 -7.93 -11.09 1.71
N SER A 77 -7.43 -11.71 2.78
CA SER A 77 -6.02 -12.09 2.97
C SER A 77 -5.73 -13.49 2.47
#